data_AF-A0A139TQW5-F1
#
_entry.id   AF-A0A139TQW5-F1
#
_cell.length_a   1.000
_cell.length_b   1.000
_cell.length_c   1.000
_cell.angle_alpha   90.00
_cell.angle_beta   90.00
_cell.angle_gamma   90.00
#
_symmetry.space_group_name_H-M   'P 1'
#
loop_
_entity.id
_entity.type
_entity.pdbx_description
1 polymer ?
#
loop_
_entity_poly.entity_id
_entity_poly.type
_entity_poly.pdbx_seq_one_letter_code
_entity_poly.pdbx_strand_id
1 'polypeptide(L)'
;MDALTGKVLFSHNGMQRRQVASTQKLVTAMVVLDHGSLDRKVVIQPSDTKADPTKLGFRSGEVYSRRELLNALMIRSFNDVALALARDTAGSVPRFAQMMNAKARQMGMYNSRFVNPNGLPADQYSTAIDMARCAYYVYRNPELRNIICKQQYAFTRANGKTLLLRNTNKLLEQHSWVTGMKTGYTNAAGRCLVSSAGFNGRHVIVVVLGCHPSRIWAESENLLKWALGGAA
;
A
#
# COMPACT_ATOMS: atom_id res chain seq x y z
N MET A 1 13.76 8.96 2.53
CA MET A 1 13.46 10.04 1.56
C MET A 1 12.76 11.15 2.32
N ASP A 2 13.07 12.40 2.03
CA ASP A 2 12.30 13.55 2.51
C ASP A 2 10.95 13.59 1.79
N ALA A 3 9.86 13.57 2.55
CA ALA A 3 8.51 13.39 2.01
C ALA A 3 7.95 14.64 1.31
N LEU A 4 8.55 15.81 1.53
CA LEU A 4 8.09 17.07 0.94
C LEU A 4 8.80 17.35 -0.37
N THR A 5 10.11 17.16 -0.38
CA THR A 5 11.01 17.48 -1.50
C THR A 5 11.27 16.30 -2.43
N GLY A 6 11.07 15.06 -1.96
CA GLY A 6 11.43 13.85 -2.70
C GLY A 6 12.93 13.54 -2.68
N LYS A 7 13.75 14.32 -1.96
CA LYS A 7 15.20 14.09 -1.84
C LYS A 7 15.48 12.75 -1.15
N VAL A 8 16.34 11.94 -1.77
CA VAL A 8 16.86 10.73 -1.12
C VAL A 8 17.87 11.15 -0.05
N LEU A 9 17.60 10.76 1.20
CA LEU A 9 18.44 11.08 2.37
C LEU A 9 19.50 10.00 2.62
N PHE A 10 19.11 8.74 2.42
CA PHE A 10 19.93 7.56 2.59
C PHE A 10 19.39 6.44 1.69
N SER A 11 20.27 5.58 1.21
CA SER A 11 19.94 4.42 0.40
C SER A 11 20.99 3.32 0.58
N HIS A 12 20.52 2.09 0.81
CA HIS A 12 21.35 0.89 0.79
C HIS A 12 20.70 -0.14 -0.14
N ASN A 13 21.43 -0.56 -1.19
CA ASN A 13 20.90 -1.41 -2.26
C ASN A 13 19.57 -0.90 -2.86
N GLY A 14 19.36 0.43 -2.87
CA GLY A 14 18.05 1.00 -3.15
C GLY A 14 17.53 0.78 -4.58
N MET A 15 18.42 0.45 -5.52
CA MET A 15 18.10 0.12 -6.92
C MET A 15 18.00 -1.38 -7.18
N GLN A 16 18.24 -2.23 -6.17
CA GLN A 16 18.16 -3.68 -6.33
C GLN A 16 16.71 -4.13 -6.55
N ARG A 17 16.47 -4.87 -7.63
CA ARG A 17 15.15 -5.45 -7.94
C ARG A 17 14.81 -6.55 -6.93
N ARG A 18 13.64 -6.44 -6.32
CA ARG A 18 13.09 -7.42 -5.36
C ARG A 18 11.58 -7.52 -5.53
N GLN A 19 11.01 -8.63 -5.09
CA GLN A 19 9.57 -8.68 -4.83
C GLN A 19 9.25 -7.75 -3.67
N VAL A 20 8.13 -7.02 -3.76
CA VAL A 20 7.73 -6.01 -2.76
C VAL A 20 6.45 -6.39 -2.01
N ALA A 21 5.93 -7.59 -2.28
CA ALA A 21 4.71 -8.13 -1.71
C ALA A 21 3.56 -7.09 -1.74
N SER A 22 2.72 -7.07 -0.71
CA SER A 22 1.57 -6.16 -0.63
C SER A 22 1.90 -4.67 -0.55
N THR A 23 3.17 -4.25 -0.45
CA THR A 23 3.49 -2.81 -0.50
C THR A 23 3.15 -2.20 -1.86
N GLN A 24 3.11 -3.00 -2.94
CA GLN A 24 2.65 -2.53 -4.26
C GLN A 24 1.18 -2.12 -4.30
N LYS A 25 0.38 -2.47 -3.28
CA LYS A 25 -1.00 -1.97 -3.17
C LYS A 25 -1.05 -0.43 -3.06
N LEU A 26 0.08 0.22 -2.74
CA LEU A 26 0.24 1.67 -2.91
C LEU A 26 0.05 2.10 -4.37
N VAL A 27 0.63 1.36 -5.33
CA VAL A 27 0.44 1.61 -6.76
C VAL A 27 -1.00 1.33 -7.17
N THR A 28 -1.60 0.24 -6.69
CA THR A 28 -3.02 -0.07 -6.89
C THR A 28 -3.91 1.08 -6.42
N ALA A 29 -3.66 1.61 -5.22
CA ALA A 29 -4.43 2.72 -4.66
C ALA A 29 -4.29 4.00 -5.50
N MET A 30 -3.09 4.32 -5.99
CA MET A 30 -2.87 5.45 -6.90
C MET A 30 -3.65 5.30 -8.22
N VAL A 31 -3.66 4.11 -8.83
CA VAL A 31 -4.40 3.86 -10.08
C VAL A 31 -5.90 4.00 -9.88
N VAL A 32 -6.44 3.42 -8.81
CA VAL A 32 -7.89 3.52 -8.49
C VAL A 32 -8.26 4.97 -8.22
N LEU A 33 -7.40 5.71 -7.52
CA LEU A 33 -7.64 7.11 -7.20
C LEU A 33 -7.64 8.00 -8.45
N ASP A 34 -6.66 7.85 -9.33
CA ASP A 34 -6.60 8.59 -10.60
C ASP A 34 -7.84 8.35 -11.47
N HIS A 35 -8.39 7.13 -11.40
CA HIS A 35 -9.62 6.79 -12.12
C HIS A 35 -10.88 7.42 -11.50
N GLY A 36 -10.78 7.92 -10.27
CA GLY A 36 -11.82 8.75 -9.62
C GLY A 36 -13.09 8.00 -9.23
N SER A 37 -14.18 8.77 -9.07
CA SER A 37 -15.51 8.27 -8.70
C SER A 37 -15.50 7.40 -7.44
N LEU A 38 -14.84 7.86 -6.36
CA LEU A 38 -14.63 7.03 -5.16
C LEU A 38 -15.93 6.58 -4.48
N ASP A 39 -17.01 7.32 -4.64
CA ASP A 39 -18.31 7.01 -4.05
C ASP A 39 -19.18 6.12 -4.98
N ARG A 40 -18.69 5.81 -6.18
CA ARG A 40 -19.30 4.83 -7.08
C ARG A 40 -19.36 3.46 -6.43
N LYS A 41 -20.52 2.82 -6.57
CA LYS A 41 -20.75 1.46 -6.10
C LYS A 41 -20.09 0.42 -7.00
N VAL A 42 -19.42 -0.53 -6.37
CA VAL A 42 -18.77 -1.69 -6.95
C VAL A 42 -19.58 -2.92 -6.54
N VAL A 43 -20.15 -3.62 -7.51
CA VAL A 43 -20.79 -4.92 -7.30
C VAL A 43 -19.71 -5.98 -7.36
N ILE A 44 -19.51 -6.72 -6.27
CA ILE A 44 -18.52 -7.80 -6.17
C ILE A 44 -18.91 -8.93 -7.12
N GLN A 45 -17.94 -9.40 -7.91
CA GLN A 45 -18.13 -10.48 -8.88
C GLN A 45 -17.50 -11.79 -8.39
N PRO A 46 -17.90 -12.95 -8.93
CA PRO A 46 -17.32 -14.24 -8.56
C PRO A 46 -15.81 -14.33 -8.81
N SER A 47 -15.26 -13.55 -9.74
CA SER A 47 -13.82 -13.46 -9.99
C SER A 47 -13.06 -12.80 -8.84
N ASP A 48 -13.70 -11.90 -8.11
CA ASP A 48 -13.04 -11.05 -7.10
C ASP A 48 -12.75 -11.85 -5.83
N THR A 49 -13.54 -12.89 -5.56
CA THR A 49 -13.47 -13.70 -4.33
C THR A 49 -12.34 -14.73 -4.34
N LYS A 50 -11.64 -14.87 -5.46
CA LYS A 50 -10.68 -15.97 -5.72
C LYS A 50 -9.24 -15.68 -5.25
N ALA A 51 -9.01 -14.61 -4.49
CA ALA A 51 -7.67 -14.28 -4.01
C ALA A 51 -7.46 -14.68 -2.54
N ASP A 52 -6.56 -15.65 -2.34
CA ASP A 52 -6.06 -16.09 -1.03
C ASP A 52 -4.63 -15.55 -0.76
N PRO A 53 -4.12 -15.60 0.48
CA PRO A 53 -4.79 -16.03 1.72
C PRO A 53 -5.44 -14.89 2.51
N THR A 54 -4.95 -13.65 2.41
CA THR A 54 -5.49 -12.51 3.18
C THR A 54 -6.68 -11.92 2.44
N LYS A 55 -7.90 -12.23 2.89
CA LYS A 55 -9.15 -11.81 2.24
C LYS A 55 -10.16 -11.22 3.22
N LEU A 56 -10.99 -10.30 2.74
CA LEU A 56 -12.15 -9.80 3.47
C LEU A 56 -13.23 -10.88 3.56
N GLY A 57 -13.31 -11.73 2.52
CA GLY A 57 -14.31 -12.79 2.43
C GLY A 57 -15.70 -12.23 2.12
N PHE A 58 -15.76 -11.21 1.26
CA PHE A 58 -17.03 -10.74 0.69
C PHE A 58 -17.64 -11.82 -0.23
N ARG A 59 -18.93 -11.70 -0.51
CA ARG A 59 -19.64 -12.60 -1.44
C ARG A 59 -19.95 -11.88 -2.74
N SER A 60 -20.05 -12.66 -3.82
CA SER A 60 -20.56 -12.15 -5.09
C SER A 60 -21.94 -11.52 -4.89
N GLY A 61 -22.19 -10.39 -5.56
CA GLY A 61 -23.40 -9.60 -5.43
C GLY A 61 -23.40 -8.59 -4.29
N GLU A 62 -22.48 -8.68 -3.33
CA GLU A 62 -22.32 -7.63 -2.32
C GLU A 62 -21.88 -6.31 -2.98
N VAL A 63 -22.26 -5.18 -2.39
CA VAL A 63 -22.03 -3.86 -2.98
C VAL A 63 -21.32 -2.95 -1.99
N TYR A 64 -20.21 -2.36 -2.42
CA TYR A 64 -19.39 -1.43 -1.63
C TYR A 64 -18.96 -0.25 -2.50
N SER A 65 -18.74 0.93 -1.94
CA SER A 65 -18.09 2.02 -2.67
C SER A 65 -16.60 1.73 -2.90
N ARG A 66 -16.01 2.33 -3.93
CA ARG A 66 -14.55 2.29 -4.13
C ARG A 66 -13.81 2.82 -2.91
N ARG A 67 -14.33 3.85 -2.24
CA ARG A 67 -13.76 4.44 -1.02
C ARG A 67 -13.69 3.45 0.13
N GLU A 68 -14.76 2.70 0.38
CA GLU A 68 -14.80 1.65 1.42
C GLU A 68 -13.77 0.56 1.11
N LEU A 69 -13.72 0.11 -0.14
CA LEU A 69 -12.76 -0.89 -0.60
C LEU A 69 -11.31 -0.38 -0.52
N LEU A 70 -11.03 0.88 -0.84
CA LEU A 70 -9.70 1.48 -0.70
C LEU A 70 -9.25 1.55 0.77
N ASN A 71 -10.14 1.92 1.69
CA ASN A 71 -9.82 1.89 3.12
C ASN A 71 -9.49 0.45 3.56
N ALA A 72 -10.32 -0.52 3.19
CA ALA A 72 -10.08 -1.93 3.52
C ALA A 72 -8.76 -2.46 2.91
N LEU A 73 -8.45 -2.10 1.66
CA LEU A 73 -7.22 -2.45 0.95
C LEU A 73 -5.98 -1.95 1.72
N MET A 74 -5.97 -0.66 2.06
CA MET A 74 -4.80 -0.03 2.65
C MET A 74 -4.58 -0.43 4.11
N ILE A 75 -5.66 -0.66 4.87
CA ILE A 75 -5.58 -0.97 6.30
C ILE A 75 -5.29 -2.46 6.54
N ARG A 76 -5.98 -3.36 5.82
CA ARG A 76 -5.90 -4.82 6.05
C ARG A 76 -5.27 -5.62 4.94
N SER A 77 -4.90 -4.98 3.83
CA SER A 77 -4.16 -5.65 2.75
C SER A 77 -4.93 -6.77 2.05
N PHE A 78 -6.26 -6.73 2.11
CA PHE A 78 -7.11 -7.77 1.54
C PHE A 78 -6.88 -7.93 0.03
N ASN A 79 -6.61 -9.15 -0.42
CA ASN A 79 -6.24 -9.47 -1.80
C ASN A 79 -7.47 -9.55 -2.72
N ASP A 80 -8.60 -10.04 -2.20
CA ASP A 80 -9.89 -10.08 -2.88
C ASP A 80 -10.38 -8.66 -3.17
N VAL A 81 -10.26 -7.75 -2.20
CA VAL A 81 -10.53 -6.32 -2.38
C VAL A 81 -9.67 -5.70 -3.49
N ALA A 82 -8.40 -6.08 -3.59
CA ALA A 82 -7.52 -5.62 -4.67
C ALA A 82 -7.98 -6.12 -6.05
N LEU A 83 -8.47 -7.37 -6.15
CA LEU A 83 -9.05 -7.88 -7.39
C LEU A 83 -10.32 -7.14 -7.79
N ALA A 84 -11.23 -6.91 -6.83
CA ALA A 84 -12.46 -6.16 -7.08
C ALA A 84 -12.19 -4.75 -7.60
N LEU A 85 -11.28 -4.02 -6.94
CA LEU A 85 -10.87 -2.68 -7.38
C LEU A 85 -10.22 -2.70 -8.76
N ALA A 86 -9.38 -3.70 -9.05
CA ALA A 86 -8.74 -3.83 -10.35
C ALA A 86 -9.73 -4.11 -11.48
N ARG A 87 -10.65 -5.06 -11.28
CA ARG A 87 -11.72 -5.37 -12.23
C ARG A 87 -12.64 -4.18 -12.43
N ASP A 88 -13.08 -3.53 -11.36
CA ASP A 88 -13.98 -2.39 -11.46
C ASP A 88 -13.34 -1.19 -12.18
N THR A 89 -12.03 -0.99 -12.01
CA THR A 89 -11.28 0.11 -12.63
C THR A 89 -10.94 -0.16 -14.10
N ALA A 90 -10.54 -1.38 -14.44
CA ALA A 90 -9.94 -1.69 -15.74
C ALA A 90 -10.67 -2.79 -16.52
N GLY A 91 -11.71 -3.40 -15.96
CA GLY A 91 -12.41 -4.56 -16.52
C GLY A 91 -11.69 -5.89 -16.30
N SER A 92 -10.36 -5.90 -16.18
CA SER A 92 -9.58 -7.13 -15.97
C SER A 92 -8.25 -6.87 -15.25
N VAL A 93 -7.69 -7.92 -14.62
CA VAL A 93 -6.37 -7.85 -13.96
C VAL A 93 -5.25 -7.53 -14.96
N PRO A 94 -5.16 -8.13 -16.16
CA PRO A 94 -4.13 -7.76 -17.13
C PRO A 94 -4.18 -6.29 -17.55
N ARG A 95 -5.38 -5.74 -17.81
CA ARG A 95 -5.53 -4.32 -18.15
C ARG A 95 -5.21 -3.42 -16.96
N PHE A 96 -5.57 -3.81 -15.75
CA PHE A 96 -5.18 -3.09 -14.54
C PHE A 96 -3.65 -3.10 -14.35
N ALA A 97 -2.98 -4.22 -14.59
CA ALA A 97 -1.52 -4.30 -14.54
C ALA A 97 -0.85 -3.35 -15.56
N GLN A 98 -1.40 -3.21 -16.76
CA GLN A 98 -0.94 -2.20 -17.72
C GLN A 98 -1.07 -0.78 -17.15
N MET A 99 -2.20 -0.46 -16.53
CA MET A 99 -2.41 0.84 -15.85
C MET A 99 -1.44 1.05 -14.69
N MET A 100 -1.17 0.02 -13.88
CA MET A 100 -0.17 0.07 -12.81
C MET A 100 1.22 0.39 -13.35
N ASN A 101 1.65 -0.26 -14.43
CA ASN A 101 2.97 -0.01 -15.03
C ASN A 101 3.05 1.37 -15.70
N ALA A 102 1.97 1.84 -16.32
CA ALA A 102 1.89 3.21 -16.85
C ALA A 102 2.00 4.24 -15.72
N LYS A 103 1.25 4.05 -14.63
CA LYS A 103 1.32 4.91 -13.44
C LYS A 103 2.70 4.86 -12.78
N ALA A 104 3.33 3.69 -12.70
CA ALA A 104 4.69 3.53 -12.20
C ALA A 104 5.67 4.39 -13.01
N ARG A 105 5.61 4.35 -14.35
CA ARG A 105 6.44 5.20 -15.22
C ARG A 105 6.19 6.69 -15.01
N GLN A 106 4.93 7.11 -14.85
CA GLN A 106 4.59 8.50 -14.54
C GLN A 106 5.18 8.98 -13.20
N MET A 107 5.30 8.08 -12.23
CA MET A 107 5.94 8.35 -10.93
C MET A 107 7.47 8.17 -10.96
N GLY A 108 8.07 7.93 -12.14
CA GLY A 108 9.51 7.73 -12.31
C GLY A 108 10.03 6.37 -11.84
N MET A 109 9.15 5.37 -11.66
CA MET A 109 9.49 4.02 -11.20
C MET A 109 9.95 3.11 -12.35
N TYR A 110 11.09 3.45 -12.97
CA TYR A 110 11.57 2.78 -14.18
C TYR A 110 12.14 1.37 -13.95
N ASN A 111 12.36 0.96 -12.69
CA ASN A 111 12.86 -0.35 -12.31
C ASN A 111 11.78 -1.22 -11.65
N SER A 112 10.53 -1.04 -12.09
CA SER A 112 9.36 -1.73 -11.55
C SER A 112 8.55 -2.40 -12.65
N ARG A 113 8.00 -3.57 -12.32
CA ARG A 113 7.07 -4.33 -13.16
C ARG A 113 6.00 -4.94 -12.26
N PHE A 114 4.74 -4.65 -12.54
CA PHE A 114 3.58 -5.17 -11.81
C PHE A 114 2.72 -6.03 -12.71
N VAL A 115 2.26 -7.19 -12.21
CA VAL A 115 1.43 -8.13 -12.99
C VAL A 115 0.09 -8.44 -12.32
N ASN A 116 -0.07 -8.06 -11.05
CA ASN A 116 -1.31 -8.21 -10.30
C ASN A 116 -1.49 -7.03 -9.32
N PRO A 117 -2.71 -6.79 -8.80
CA PRO A 117 -2.99 -5.62 -7.97
C PRO A 117 -2.65 -5.82 -6.48
N ASN A 118 -2.17 -7.01 -6.09
CA ASN A 118 -2.13 -7.41 -4.68
C ASN A 118 -0.74 -7.76 -4.14
N GLY A 119 0.24 -8.05 -5.00
CA GLY A 119 1.59 -8.40 -4.57
C GLY A 119 1.78 -9.88 -4.26
N LEU A 120 0.83 -10.74 -4.64
CA LEU A 120 1.03 -12.19 -4.58
C LEU A 120 2.15 -12.62 -5.55
N PRO A 121 2.87 -13.71 -5.25
CA PRO A 121 4.02 -14.13 -6.05
C PRO A 121 3.69 -14.28 -7.54
N ALA A 122 4.51 -13.66 -8.38
CA ALA A 122 4.49 -13.73 -9.84
C ALA A 122 5.81 -13.11 -10.37
N ASP A 123 6.00 -13.07 -11.70
CA ASP A 123 7.11 -12.32 -12.34
C ASP A 123 6.87 -10.80 -12.26
N GLN A 124 7.05 -10.26 -11.05
CA GLN A 124 6.91 -8.86 -10.71
C GLN A 124 7.96 -8.42 -9.69
N TYR A 125 8.39 -7.18 -9.79
CA TYR A 125 9.44 -6.63 -8.96
C TYR A 125 9.34 -5.11 -8.88
N SER A 126 10.02 -4.53 -7.91
CA SER A 126 10.31 -3.11 -7.81
C SER A 126 11.63 -2.93 -7.07
N THR A 127 11.96 -1.70 -6.69
CA THR A 127 13.15 -1.34 -5.93
C THR A 127 12.75 -0.47 -4.74
N ALA A 128 13.64 -0.30 -3.75
CA ALA A 128 13.33 0.56 -2.61
C ALA A 128 13.17 2.03 -3.05
N ILE A 129 13.97 2.49 -4.01
CA ILE A 129 13.86 3.83 -4.59
C ILE A 129 12.54 4.02 -5.33
N ASP A 130 12.12 3.05 -6.15
CA ASP A 130 10.86 3.15 -6.88
C ASP A 130 9.65 3.12 -5.94
N MET A 131 9.66 2.24 -4.93
CA MET A 131 8.61 2.24 -3.92
C MET A 131 8.60 3.53 -3.09
N ALA A 132 9.77 4.15 -2.83
CA ALA A 132 9.84 5.46 -2.18
C ALA A 132 9.24 6.58 -3.05
N ARG A 133 9.42 6.51 -4.38
CA ARG A 133 8.75 7.43 -5.32
C ARG A 133 7.24 7.25 -5.30
N CYS A 134 6.73 6.01 -5.37
CA CYS A 134 5.29 5.77 -5.21
C CYS A 134 4.76 6.34 -3.90
N ALA A 135 5.47 6.04 -2.80
CA ALA A 135 5.15 6.53 -1.47
C ALA A 135 5.12 8.06 -1.39
N TYR A 136 6.04 8.76 -2.08
CA TYR A 136 6.04 10.23 -2.17
C TYR A 136 4.74 10.78 -2.77
N TYR A 137 4.25 10.20 -3.87
CA TYR A 137 2.97 10.61 -4.46
C TYR A 137 1.77 10.25 -3.57
N VAL A 138 1.78 9.06 -2.97
CA VAL A 138 0.74 8.65 -2.00
C VAL A 138 0.67 9.62 -0.82
N TYR A 139 1.83 10.01 -0.27
CA TYR A 139 1.91 10.91 0.89
C TYR A 139 1.35 12.29 0.59
N ARG A 140 1.54 12.80 -0.63
CA ARG A 140 1.09 14.12 -1.04
C ARG A 140 -0.38 14.16 -1.45
N ASN A 141 -1.02 13.00 -1.60
CA ASN A 141 -2.44 12.93 -1.92
C ASN A 141 -3.29 12.96 -0.64
N PRO A 142 -4.16 13.98 -0.42
CA PRO A 142 -4.92 14.11 0.82
C PRO A 142 -5.84 12.92 1.12
N GLU A 143 -6.49 12.36 0.10
CA GLU A 143 -7.39 11.20 0.25
C GLU A 143 -6.63 9.98 0.73
N LEU A 144 -5.53 9.63 0.07
CA LEU A 144 -4.72 8.48 0.49
C LEU A 144 -4.02 8.74 1.82
N ARG A 145 -3.54 9.96 2.07
CA ARG A 145 -2.92 10.32 3.35
C ARG A 145 -3.91 10.13 4.52
N ASN A 146 -5.17 10.54 4.34
CA ASN A 146 -6.24 10.30 5.31
C ASN A 146 -6.56 8.81 5.50
N ILE A 147 -6.36 7.97 4.49
CA ILE A 147 -6.57 6.52 4.61
C ILE A 147 -5.42 5.85 5.35
N ILE A 148 -4.18 6.10 4.93
CA ILE A 148 -3.01 5.36 5.43
C ILE A 148 -2.66 5.69 6.88
N CYS A 149 -3.06 6.86 7.39
CA CYS A 149 -2.81 7.27 8.78
C CYS A 149 -3.80 6.67 9.80
N LYS A 150 -4.86 5.98 9.35
CA LYS A 150 -5.83 5.36 10.25
C LYS A 150 -5.21 4.16 10.97
N GLN A 151 -5.24 4.16 12.30
CA GLN A 151 -4.92 2.97 13.12
C GLN A 151 -5.99 1.88 12.95
N GLN A 152 -7.25 2.28 12.78
CA GLN A 152 -8.37 1.37 12.60
C GLN A 152 -9.46 1.96 11.70
N TYR A 153 -10.32 1.09 11.16
CA TYR A 153 -11.46 1.49 10.34
C TYR A 153 -12.65 0.57 10.55
N ALA A 154 -13.80 1.16 10.83
CA ALA A 154 -15.07 0.45 10.94
C ALA A 154 -15.61 0.19 9.52
N PHE A 155 -15.51 -1.05 9.05
CA PHE A 155 -16.00 -1.47 7.74
C PHE A 155 -17.38 -2.13 7.91
N THR A 156 -18.42 -1.52 7.36
CA THR A 156 -19.78 -2.10 7.38
C THR A 156 -19.95 -3.05 6.21
N ARG A 157 -20.24 -4.32 6.51
CA ARG A 157 -20.54 -5.33 5.48
C ARG A 157 -21.93 -5.11 4.88
N ALA A 158 -22.16 -5.69 3.71
CA ALA A 158 -23.47 -5.64 3.03
C ALA A 158 -24.65 -6.18 3.87
N ASN A 159 -24.39 -7.04 4.86
CA ASN A 159 -25.41 -7.53 5.80
C ASN A 159 -25.60 -6.63 7.04
N GLY A 160 -25.05 -5.41 7.04
CA GLY A 160 -25.13 -4.46 8.15
C GLY A 160 -24.13 -4.68 9.28
N LYS A 161 -23.42 -5.83 9.33
CA LYS A 161 -22.43 -6.08 10.39
C LYS A 161 -21.17 -5.24 10.18
N THR A 162 -20.77 -4.49 11.20
CA THR A 162 -19.50 -3.76 11.20
C THR A 162 -18.34 -4.65 11.64
N LEU A 163 -17.25 -4.64 10.87
CA LEU A 163 -15.97 -5.23 11.20
C LEU A 163 -14.97 -4.12 11.54
N LEU A 164 -14.33 -4.20 12.69
CA LEU A 164 -13.24 -3.29 13.04
C LEU A 164 -11.93 -3.77 12.43
N LEU A 165 -11.49 -3.11 11.37
CA LEU A 165 -10.26 -3.39 10.67
C LEU A 165 -9.09 -2.67 11.35
N ARG A 166 -8.11 -3.40 11.88
CA ARG A 166 -6.89 -2.83 12.47
C ARG A 166 -5.76 -2.75 11.47
N ASN A 167 -5.07 -1.61 11.42
CA ASN A 167 -3.98 -1.41 10.48
C ASN A 167 -2.86 -2.42 10.70
N THR A 168 -2.36 -2.96 9.60
CA THR A 168 -1.23 -3.91 9.65
C THR A 168 0.10 -3.25 10.06
N ASN A 169 0.25 -1.93 9.89
CA ASN A 169 1.44 -1.20 10.29
C ASN A 169 1.41 -0.89 11.80
N LYS A 170 2.15 -1.69 12.59
CA LYS A 170 2.19 -1.55 14.06
C LYS A 170 2.80 -0.24 14.53
N LEU A 171 3.67 0.38 13.73
CA LEU A 171 4.33 1.64 14.09
C LEU A 171 3.32 2.78 14.30
N LEU A 172 2.14 2.73 13.65
CA LEU A 172 1.06 3.70 13.84
C LEU A 172 0.48 3.69 15.26
N GLU A 173 0.41 2.53 15.90
CA GLU A 173 -0.10 2.40 17.26
C GLU A 173 1.01 2.68 18.29
N GLN A 174 2.27 2.41 17.93
CA GLN A 174 3.43 2.53 18.82
C GLN A 174 3.97 3.95 18.93
N HIS A 175 3.82 4.77 17.88
CA HIS A 175 4.42 6.11 17.83
C HIS A 175 3.46 7.13 17.22
N SER A 176 3.21 8.22 17.94
CA SER A 176 2.33 9.31 17.50
C SER A 176 2.86 10.08 16.28
N TRP A 177 4.17 10.07 16.05
CA TRP A 177 4.81 10.73 14.91
C TRP A 177 4.78 9.88 13.62
N VAL A 178 4.30 8.64 13.66
CA VAL A 178 4.14 7.80 12.47
C VAL A 178 2.83 8.15 11.78
N THR A 179 2.90 8.36 10.46
CA THR A 179 1.76 8.81 9.64
C THR A 179 1.26 7.75 8.65
N GLY A 180 1.78 6.52 8.72
CA GLY A 180 1.16 5.36 8.06
C GLY A 180 2.00 4.71 6.98
N MET A 181 1.33 4.34 5.87
CA MET A 181 1.76 3.58 4.67
C MET A 181 1.38 2.10 4.70
N LYS A 182 2.29 1.16 4.39
CA LYS A 182 1.87 -0.19 4.01
C LYS A 182 2.92 -1.28 4.28
N THR A 183 2.45 -2.37 4.88
CA THR A 183 3.19 -3.63 5.05
C THR A 183 3.06 -4.56 3.84
N GLY A 184 3.99 -5.50 3.70
CA GLY A 184 3.88 -6.64 2.80
C GLY A 184 4.71 -7.83 3.26
N TYR A 185 4.25 -9.03 2.95
CA TYR A 185 4.98 -10.27 3.17
C TYR A 185 4.57 -11.32 2.15
N THR A 186 5.56 -12.03 1.61
CA THR A 186 5.45 -13.35 0.98
C THR A 186 6.73 -14.12 1.32
N ASN A 187 6.73 -15.45 1.16
CA ASN A 187 7.95 -16.22 1.38
C ASN A 187 9.10 -15.76 0.45
N ALA A 188 8.80 -15.40 -0.79
CA ALA A 188 9.79 -14.95 -1.76
C ALA A 188 10.23 -13.48 -1.57
N ALA A 189 9.39 -12.62 -0.98
CA ALA A 189 9.72 -11.21 -0.76
C ALA A 189 10.36 -10.93 0.61
N GLY A 190 10.24 -11.84 1.58
CA GLY A 190 10.49 -11.51 2.99
C GLY A 190 9.50 -10.44 3.50
N ARG A 191 9.78 -9.82 4.65
CA ARG A 191 8.98 -8.70 5.13
C ARG A 191 9.38 -7.40 4.44
N CYS A 192 8.38 -6.69 3.94
CA CYS A 192 8.49 -5.39 3.33
C CYS A 192 7.66 -4.39 4.13
N LEU A 193 8.17 -3.17 4.27
CA LEU A 193 7.46 -2.06 4.90
C LEU A 193 7.83 -0.77 4.18
N VAL A 194 6.79 -0.08 3.71
CA VAL A 194 6.85 1.35 3.44
C VAL A 194 6.23 2.03 4.65
N SER A 195 6.90 3.02 5.22
CA SER A 195 6.46 3.78 6.38
C SER A 195 6.66 5.28 6.14
N SER A 196 5.86 6.10 6.83
CA SER A 196 6.01 7.55 6.82
C SER A 196 5.88 8.10 8.23
N ALA A 197 6.51 9.25 8.47
CA ALA A 197 6.44 9.96 9.74
C ALA A 197 6.56 11.47 9.55
N GLY A 198 6.10 12.22 10.55
CA GLY A 198 6.26 13.66 10.65
C GLY A 198 6.54 14.09 12.09
N PHE A 199 7.61 14.86 12.29
CA PHE A 199 7.98 15.41 13.60
C PHE A 199 8.78 16.70 13.44
N ASN A 200 8.45 17.74 14.23
CA ASN A 200 9.11 19.05 14.22
C ASN A 200 9.37 19.62 12.80
N GLY A 201 8.33 19.61 11.96
CA GLY A 201 8.38 20.12 10.58
C GLY A 201 9.13 19.24 9.57
N ARG A 202 9.76 18.14 10.01
CA ARG A 202 10.37 17.14 9.12
C ARG A 202 9.37 16.06 8.79
N HIS A 203 9.30 15.69 7.52
CA HIS A 203 8.44 14.62 7.05
C HIS A 203 9.26 13.63 6.22
N VAL A 204 9.19 12.35 6.56
CA VAL A 204 10.08 11.33 5.98
C VAL A 204 9.31 10.10 5.54
N ILE A 205 9.88 9.42 4.55
CA ILE A 205 9.43 8.14 4.00
C ILE A 205 10.60 7.16 4.11
N VAL A 206 10.32 5.98 4.65
CA VAL A 206 11.27 4.87 4.75
C VAL A 206 10.72 3.66 4.01
N VAL A 207 11.59 2.97 3.27
CA VAL A 207 11.26 1.75 2.55
C VAL A 207 12.29 0.69 2.92
N VAL A 208 11.80 -0.42 3.48
CA VAL A 208 12.60 -1.60 3.82
C VAL A 208 12.00 -2.79 3.08
N LEU A 209 12.81 -3.48 2.27
CA LEU A 209 12.39 -4.63 1.46
C LEU A 209 13.23 -5.86 1.81
N GLY A 210 12.64 -7.04 1.84
CA GLY A 210 13.40 -8.28 2.08
C GLY A 210 13.93 -8.45 3.50
N CYS A 211 13.30 -7.83 4.49
CA CYS A 211 13.75 -7.93 5.87
C CYS A 211 13.37 -9.28 6.50
N HIS A 212 14.22 -9.75 7.42
CA HIS A 212 13.88 -10.87 8.29
C HIS A 212 12.64 -10.53 9.14
N PRO A 213 11.67 -11.45 9.32
CA PRO A 213 10.42 -11.15 9.99
C PRO A 213 10.52 -10.48 11.36
N SER A 214 11.52 -10.85 12.17
CA SER A 214 11.73 -10.29 13.51
C SER A 214 12.27 -8.86 13.54
N ARG A 215 12.85 -8.36 12.43
CA ARG A 215 13.58 -7.07 12.42
C ARG A 215 12.83 -5.91 11.78
N ILE A 216 11.83 -6.18 10.93
CA ILE A 216 11.20 -5.15 10.07
C ILE A 216 10.75 -3.88 10.82
N TRP A 217 10.22 -4.03 12.03
CA TRP A 217 9.72 -2.92 12.82
C TRP A 217 10.86 -2.07 13.35
N ALA A 218 11.83 -2.69 14.02
CA ALA A 218 13.01 -2.00 14.56
C ALA A 218 13.83 -1.32 13.45
N GLU A 219 14.05 -1.99 12.32
CA GLU A 219 14.78 -1.41 11.18
C GLU A 219 14.08 -0.16 10.65
N SER A 220 12.76 -0.23 10.45
CA SER A 220 12.00 0.92 9.98
C SER A 220 11.93 2.03 11.03
N GLU A 221 11.75 1.72 12.29
CA GLU A 221 11.72 2.69 13.39
C GLU A 221 13.04 3.44 13.50
N ASN A 222 14.17 2.72 13.53
CA ASN A 222 15.51 3.31 13.61
C ASN A 222 15.79 4.27 12.45
N LEU A 223 15.42 3.88 11.22
CA LEU A 223 15.58 4.74 10.05
C LEU A 223 14.67 5.97 10.08
N LEU A 224 13.44 5.84 10.58
CA LEU A 224 12.52 6.97 10.75
C LEU A 224 13.09 7.94 11.80
N LYS A 225 13.50 7.46 12.97
CA LYS A 225 14.09 8.27 14.04
C LYS A 225 15.33 9.02 13.56
N TRP A 226 16.26 8.32 12.90
CA TRP A 226 17.44 8.93 12.32
C TRP A 226 17.08 10.05 11.33
N ALA A 227 16.16 9.78 10.39
CA ALA A 227 15.79 10.75 9.36
C ALA A 227 15.02 11.97 9.93
N LEU A 228 14.32 11.80 11.05
CA LEU A 228 13.64 12.88 11.78
C LEU A 228 14.58 13.71 12.67
N GLY A 229 15.85 13.32 12.80
CA GLY A 229 16.84 14.06 13.61
C GLY A 229 17.05 13.50 15.02
N GLY A 230 16.74 12.22 15.27
CA GLY A 230 17.13 11.47 16.47
C GLY A 230 16.32 11.74 17.75
N ALA A 231 15.51 12.80 17.79
CA ALA A 231 14.69 13.17 18.95
C ALA A 231 13.26 12.56 18.93
N ALA A 232 12.98 11.68 17.97
CA ALA A 232 11.69 10.98 17.82
C ALA A 232 11.70 9.62 18.54
#